data_AF-A0A453PUB8-F1
#
_entry.id   AF-A0A453PUB8-F1
#
_cell.length_a   1.000
_cell.length_b   1.000
_cell.length_c   1.000
_cell.angle_alpha   90.00
_cell.angle_beta   90.00
_cell.angle_gamma   90.00
#
_symmetry.space_group_name_H-M   'P 1'
#
loop_
_entity.id
_entity.type
_entity.pdbx_description
1 polymer ?
#
loop_
_entity_poly.entity_id
_entity_poly.type
_entity_poly.pdbx_seq_one_letter_code
_entity_poly.pdbx_strand_id
1 'polypeptide(L)' 'MAELIKAKHIAQAAAIKFEMRGGEWDRAYVQMDGEPWKQPLIQDQSTIVEINKVPYHSRMINGDS' A
#
# COMPACT_ATOMS: atom_id res chain seq x y z
N MET A 1 18.62 5.91 -12.13
CA MET A 1 18.83 5.22 -10.84
C MET A 1 17.72 5.72 -9.92
N ALA A 2 16.71 4.91 -9.65
CA ALA A 2 15.60 5.32 -8.79
C ALA A 2 16.08 5.27 -7.33
N GLU A 3 15.97 6.39 -6.60
CA GLU A 3 16.19 6.38 -5.15
C GLU A 3 15.09 5.54 -4.50
N LEU A 4 15.43 4.32 -4.10
CA LEU A 4 14.60 3.57 -3.16
C LEU A 4 14.68 4.28 -1.81
N ILE A 5 13.63 5.01 -1.46
CA ILE A 5 13.39 5.41 -0.07
C ILE A 5 13.49 4.16 0.82
N LYS A 6 14.39 4.21 1.82
CA LYS A 6 14.50 3.15 2.84
C LYS A 6 13.12 2.83 3.39
N ALA A 7 12.78 1.54 3.46
CA ALA A 7 11.54 1.06 4.04
C ALA A 7 11.31 1.75 5.40
N LYS A 8 10.19 2.47 5.51
CA LYS A 8 9.78 3.11 6.76
C LYS A 8 9.03 2.06 7.58
N HIS A 9 9.64 1.60 8.68
CA HIS A 9 8.92 0.77 9.66
C HIS A 9 7.98 1.65 10.47
N ILE A 10 6.66 1.40 10.34
CA ILE A 10 5.63 2.09 11.11
C ILE A 10 5.21 1.18 12.26
N ALA A 11 5.51 1.57 13.49
CA ALA A 11 5.41 0.74 14.68
C ALA A 11 4.01 0.78 15.34
N GLN A 12 2.92 0.67 14.56
CA GLN A 12 1.51 0.80 14.96
C GLN A 12 0.97 2.23 14.88
N ALA A 13 -0.14 2.40 14.16
CA ALA A 13 -0.89 3.65 14.04
C ALA A 13 -2.40 3.34 13.96
N ALA A 14 -3.25 4.25 14.43
CA ALA A 14 -4.71 4.07 14.38
C ALA A 14 -5.25 4.10 12.93
N ALA A 15 -4.60 4.89 12.09
CA ALA A 15 -4.84 5.02 10.66
C ALA A 15 -3.52 5.47 9.99
N ILE A 16 -3.22 4.95 8.81
CA ILE A 16 -2.06 5.38 8.02
C ILE A 16 -2.57 5.75 6.63
N LYS A 17 -2.21 6.96 6.16
CA LYS A 17 -2.50 7.41 4.80
C LYS A 17 -1.20 7.68 4.07
N PHE A 18 -0.99 6.96 2.96
CA PHE A 18 0.09 7.23 2.02
C PHE A 18 -0.50 7.90 0.78
N GLU A 19 0.02 9.08 0.44
CA GLU A 19 -0.28 9.75 -0.80
C GLU A 19 0.93 9.63 -1.74
N MET A 20 0.71 8.96 -2.85
CA MET A 20 1.68 8.85 -3.94
C MET A 20 1.25 9.86 -4.99
N ARG A 21 1.98 10.98 -5.09
CA ARG A 21 1.66 12.04 -6.04
C ARG A 21 1.87 11.55 -7.47
N GLY A 22 0.85 11.74 -8.30
CA GLY A 22 0.92 11.44 -9.74
C GLY A 22 2.05 12.24 -10.40
N GLY A 23 2.66 11.65 -11.42
CA GLY A 23 3.72 12.28 -12.22
C GLY A 23 5.13 12.15 -11.66
N GLU A 24 5.30 11.91 -10.36
CA GLU A 24 6.63 11.74 -9.73
C GLU A 24 7.11 10.28 -9.67
N TRP A 25 6.18 9.31 -9.75
CA TRP A 25 6.48 7.88 -9.53
C TRP A 25 5.87 6.99 -10.62
N ASP A 26 6.67 6.10 -11.24
CA ASP A 26 6.21 5.13 -12.25
C ASP A 26 5.60 3.86 -11.63
N ARG A 27 6.08 3.46 -10.44
CA ARG A 27 5.69 2.20 -9.78
C ARG A 27 5.68 2.35 -8.26
N ALA A 28 4.68 1.77 -7.62
CA ALA A 28 4.61 1.63 -6.18
C ALA A 28 4.51 0.16 -5.76
N TYR A 29 5.35 -0.22 -4.80
CA TYR A 29 5.35 -1.54 -4.20
C TYR A 29 5.14 -1.40 -2.70
N VAL A 30 4.16 -2.13 -2.18
CA VAL A 30 3.80 -2.15 -0.76
C VAL A 30 3.96 -3.58 -0.28
N GLN A 31 4.37 -3.78 0.97
CA GLN A 31 4.42 -5.10 1.59
C GLN A 31 3.58 -5.07 2.86
N MET A 32 2.61 -5.97 2.97
CA MET A 32 1.79 -6.16 4.16
C MET A 32 1.94 -7.62 4.59
N ASP A 33 2.27 -7.86 5.86
CA ASP A 33 2.47 -9.22 6.41
C ASP A 33 3.53 -10.08 5.68
N GLY A 34 4.45 -9.44 4.95
CA GLY A 34 5.46 -10.14 4.16
C GLY A 34 5.05 -10.43 2.71
N GLU A 35 3.78 -10.27 2.35
CA GLU A 35 3.32 -10.45 0.98
C GLU A 35 3.53 -9.17 0.13
N PRO A 36 4.25 -9.27 -1.00
CA PRO A 36 4.47 -8.12 -1.87
C PRO A 36 3.21 -7.80 -2.70
N TRP A 37 2.75 -6.56 -2.60
CA TRP A 37 1.62 -6.03 -3.35
C TRP A 37 2.07 -4.88 -4.25
N LYS A 38 1.83 -5.02 -5.57
CA LYS A 38 2.08 -3.94 -6.54
C LYS A 38 0.85 -3.02 -6.58
N GLN A 39 0.98 -1.82 -6.04
CA GLN A 39 -0.10 -0.85 -6.09
C GLN A 39 -0.17 -0.21 -7.49
N PRO A 40 -1.31 -0.30 -8.20
CA PRO A 40 -1.48 0.43 -9.46
C PRO A 40 -1.41 1.94 -9.20
N LEU A 41 -0.60 2.62 -10.01
CA LEU A 41 -0.51 4.08 -10.04
C LEU A 41 -1.20 4.59 -11.29
N ILE A 42 -1.88 5.73 -11.16
CA ILE A 42 -2.43 6.48 -12.29
C ILE A 42 -1.49 7.66 -12.52
N GLN A 43 -0.90 7.74 -13.72
CA GLN A 43 0.21 8.67 -13.99
C GLN A 43 -0.12 10.14 -13.70
N ASP A 44 -1.34 10.60 -14.00
CA ASP A 44 -1.78 11.98 -13.78
C ASP A 44 -2.57 12.21 -12.48
N GLN A 45 -2.77 11.18 -11.65
CA GLN A 45 -3.59 11.30 -10.44
C GLN A 45 -2.84 10.82 -9.20
N SER A 46 -3.05 11.51 -8.08
CA SER A 46 -2.54 11.04 -6.79
C SER A 46 -3.24 9.75 -6.39
N THR A 47 -2.45 8.71 -6.12
CA THR A 47 -2.95 7.45 -5.57
C THR A 47 -2.85 7.50 -4.07
N ILE A 48 -3.98 7.27 -3.39
CA ILE A 48 -4.05 7.26 -1.93
C ILE A 48 -4.20 5.80 -1.47
N VAL A 49 -3.35 5.39 -0.54
CA VAL A 49 -3.46 4.12 0.19
C VAL A 49 -3.79 4.42 1.64
N GLU A 50 -4.93 3.96 2.11
CA GLU A 50 -5.37 4.10 3.50
C GLU A 50 -5.39 2.75 4.20
N ILE A 51 -4.63 2.63 5.29
CA ILE A 51 -4.63 1.49 6.18
C ILE A 51 -5.39 1.91 7.43
N ASN A 52 -6.64 1.45 7.53
CA ASN A 52 -7.54 1.75 8.63
C ASN A 52 -7.93 0.48 9.36
N LYS A 53 -8.20 0.61 10.66
CA LYS A 53 -8.85 -0.45 11.42
C LYS A 53 -10.31 -0.57 10.96
N VAL A 54 -10.65 -1.67 10.29
CA VAL A 54 -12.03 -2.00 9.96
C VAL A 54 -12.69 -2.76 11.14
N PRO A 55 -14.00 -2.56 11.39
CA PRO A 55 -14.70 -3.22 12.50
C PRO A 55 -14.82 -4.75 12.30
N TYR A 56 -14.76 -5.20 11.05
CA TYR A 56 -14.82 -6.62 10.68
C TYR A 56 -13.55 -6.99 9.91
N HIS A 57 -12.89 -8.06 10.33
CA HIS A 57 -11.76 -8.62 9.61
C HIS A 57 -12.21 -9.15 8.24
N SER A 58 -11.34 -9.03 7.23
CA SER A 58 -11.60 -9.64 5.91
C SER A 58 -11.77 -11.15 6.07
N ARG A 59 -12.84 -11.69 5.48
CA ARG A 59 -13.06 -13.14 5.42
C ARG A 59 -12.12 -13.71 4.35
N MET A 60 -11.08 -14.42 4.77
CA MET A 60 -10.24 -15.19 3.86
C MET A 60 -11.11 -16.29 3.24
N ILE A 61 -11.40 -16.19 1.94
CA ILE A 61 -12.07 -17.26 1.21
C ILE A 61 -10.96 -18.19 0.72
N ASN A 62 -10.79 -19.32 1.42
CA ASN A 62 -9.93 -20.39 0.93
C ASN A 62 -10.60 -20.98 -0.32
N GLY A 63 -9.91 -20.92 -1.46
CA GLY A 63 -10.36 -21.53 -2.71
C GLY A 63 -10.17 -23.04 -2.67
N ASP A 64 -10.95 -23.73 -1.85
CA ASP A 64 -11.08 -25.19 -1.94
C ASP A 64 -12.10 -25.47 -3.05
N SER A 65 -11.62 -26.04 -4.16
CA SER A 65 -12.41 -26.51 -5.31
C SER A 65 -12.39 -28.02 -5.35
#